data_AF-A0A355RFV3-F1
#
_entry.id   AF-A0A355RFV3-F1
#
_cell.length_a   1.000
_cell.length_b   1.000
_cell.length_c   1.000
_cell.angle_alpha   90.00
_cell.angle_beta   90.00
_cell.angle_gamma   90.00
#
_symmetry.space_group_name_H-M   'P 1'
#
loop_
_entity.id
_entity.type
_entity.pdbx_description
1 polymer ?
#
loop_
_entity_poly.entity_id
_entity_poly.type
_entity_poly.pdbx_seq_one_letter_code
_entity_poly.pdbx_strand_id
1 'polypeptide(L)' 'CNGVTLEAEALLINWQLEKGGELLRIELSQMAPLGSKRGWKANFPILQWSCTL' A
#
# COMPACT_ATOMS: atom_id res chain seq x y z
N CYS A 1 -8.07 -0.06 -6.72
CA CYS A 1 -7.35 -1.34 -6.89
C CYS A 1 -6.07 -1.32 -6.04
N ASN A 2 -5.54 -2.49 -5.66
CA ASN A 2 -4.45 -2.61 -4.69
C ASN A 2 -3.21 -3.24 -5.33
N GLY A 3 -2.05 -2.60 -5.15
CA GLY A 3 -0.75 -3.08 -5.66
C GLY A 3 0.30 -3.11 -4.55
N VAL A 4 1.10 -4.18 -4.50
CA VAL A 4 2.17 -4.40 -3.50
C VAL A 4 3.56 -4.59 -4.13
N THR A 5 3.65 -4.53 -5.47
CA THR A 5 4.91 -4.62 -6.21
C THR A 5 5.19 -3.30 -6.91
N LEU A 6 6.47 -3.01 -7.22
CA LEU A 6 6.87 -1.78 -7.90
C LEU A 6 6.18 -1.63 -9.28
N GLU A 7 5.96 -2.74 -9.97
CA GLU A 7 5.25 -2.76 -11.26
C GLU A 7 3.77 -2.38 -11.09
N ALA A 8 3.14 -2.81 -9.99
CA ALA A 8 1.77 -2.44 -9.67
C ALA A 8 1.68 -0.98 -9.21
N GLU A 9 2.66 -0.48 -8.45
CA GLU A 9 2.73 0.93 -8.06
C GLU A 9 2.81 1.85 -9.30
N ALA A 10 3.66 1.52 -10.28
CA ALA A 10 3.78 2.29 -11.52
C ALA A 10 2.47 2.34 -12.32
N LEU A 11 1.74 1.22 -12.37
CA LEU A 11 0.45 1.13 -13.08
C LEU A 11 -0.64 1.96 -12.40
N LEU A 12 -0.70 1.94 -11.06
CA LEU A 12 -1.65 2.75 -10.29
C LEU A 12 -1.36 4.25 -10.40
N ILE A 13 -0.07 4.63 -10.42
CA ILE A 13 0.34 6.02 -10.65
C ILE A 13 -0.08 6.48 -12.05
N ASN A 14 0.15 5.66 -13.09
CA ASN A 14 -0.27 6.01 -14.45
C ASN A 14 -1.78 6.15 -14.57
N TRP A 15 -2.57 5.26 -13.97
CA TRP A 15 -4.03 5.40 -13.97
C TRP A 15 -4.53 6.62 -13.20
N GLN A 16 -3.88 6.97 -12.09
CA GLN A 16 -4.19 8.22 -11.38
C GLN A 16 -3.86 9.45 -12.22
N LEU A 17 -2.75 9.45 -12.97
CA LEU A 17 -2.42 10.54 -13.89
C LEU A 17 -3.44 10.67 -15.03
N GLU A 18 -3.92 9.55 -15.57
CA GLU A 18 -4.86 9.53 -16.70
C GLU A 18 -6.31 9.83 -16.31
N LYS A 19 -6.74 9.40 -15.13
CA LYS A 19 -8.16 9.43 -14.70
C LYS A 19 -8.40 10.30 -13.46
N GLY A 20 -7.36 10.88 -12.88
CA GLY A 20 -7.43 11.59 -11.62
C GLY A 20 -7.74 10.66 -10.45
N GLY A 21 -8.35 11.21 -9.40
CA GLY A 21 -8.63 10.48 -8.16
C GLY A 21 -7.47 10.51 -7.16
N GLU A 22 -7.66 9.80 -6.06
CA GLU A 22 -6.78 9.84 -4.90
C GLU A 22 -5.93 8.57 -4.82
N LEU A 23 -4.64 8.75 -4.53
CA LEU A 23 -3.70 7.67 -4.32
C LEU A 23 -3.27 7.66 -2.85
N LEU A 24 -3.51 6.54 -2.18
CA LEU A 24 -3.17 6.33 -0.78
C LEU A 24 -2.10 5.24 -0.68
N ARG A 25 -1.03 5.52 0.06
CA ARG A 25 -0.06 4.51 0.48
C ARG A 25 -0.33 4.16 1.94
N ILE A 26 -0.69 2.91 2.19
CA ILE A 26 -1.09 2.42 3.52
C ILE A 26 -0.03 1.46 4.03
N GLU A 27 0.53 1.77 5.19
CA GLU A 27 1.52 0.95 5.87
C GLU A 27 0.91 0.40 7.15
N LEU A 28 0.78 -0.93 7.23
CA LEU A 28 0.23 -1.62 8.38
C LEU A 28 1.33 -2.41 9.07
N SER A 29 1.33 -2.37 10.39
CA SER A 29 2.18 -3.21 11.23
C SER A 29 1.33 -4.04 12.16
N GLN A 30 1.74 -5.29 12.38
CA GLN A 30 1.06 -6.20 13.30
C GLN A 30 2.00 -6.62 14.42
N MET A 31 1.43 -6.84 15.60
CA MET A 31 2.19 -7.33 16.75
C MET A 31 2.74 -8.73 16.43
N ALA A 32 4.05 -8.91 16.62
CA ALA A 32 4.73 -10.17 16.42
C ALA A 32 5.70 -10.48 17.57
N PRO A 33 5.99 -11.76 17.84
CA PRO A 33 7.04 -12.13 18.78
C PRO A 33 8.41 -11.60 18.34
N LEU A 34 9.17 -11.03 19.27
CA LEU A 34 10.55 -10.58 19.10
C LEU A 34 11.39 -11.16 20.23
N GLY A 35 11.84 -12.42 20.06
CA GLY A 35 12.46 -13.19 21.13
C GLY A 35 11.49 -13.38 22.30
N SER A 36 11.88 -12.95 23.50
CA SER A 36 11.02 -12.97 24.70
C SER A 36 10.08 -11.77 24.82
N LYS A 37 10.15 -10.79 23.90
CA LYS A 37 9.33 -9.57 23.89
C LYS A 37 8.34 -9.57 22.73
N ARG A 38 7.51 -8.55 22.66
CA ARG A 38 6.61 -8.26 21.53
C ARG A 38 7.11 -7.02 20.80
N GLY A 39 7.15 -7.10 19.49
CA GLY A 39 7.51 -6.00 18.61
C GLY A 39 6.47 -5.83 17.50
N TRP A 40 6.66 -4.79 16.70
CA TRP A 40 5.86 -4.57 15.49
C TRP A 40 6.56 -5.19 14.30
N LYS A 41 5.86 -6.04 13.56
CA LYS A 41 6.28 -6.52 12.24
C LYS A 41 5.57 -5.69 11.18
N ALA A 42 6.34 -4.94 10.39
CA ALA A 42 5.82 -4.18 9.27
C ALA A 42 5.39 -5.13 8.14
N ASN A 43 4.23 -4.87 7.56
CA ASN A 43 3.77 -5.52 6.33
C ASN A 43 4.25 -4.72 5.12
N PHE A 44 4.17 -5.34 3.94
CA PHE A 44 4.42 -4.62 2.69
C PHE A 44 3.43 -3.45 2.54
N PRO A 45 3.93 -2.28 2.11
CA PRO A 45 3.08 -1.12 1.84
C PRO A 45 2.07 -1.47 0.74
N ILE A 46 0.83 -1.03 0.91
CA ILE A 46 -0.23 -1.20 -0.08
C ILE A 46 -0.49 0.16 -0.72
N LEU A 47 -0.39 0.23 -2.05
CA LEU A 47 -0.93 1.37 -2.79
C LEU A 47 -2.39 1.10 -3.16
N GLN A 48 -3.26 2.04 -2.80
CA GLN A 48 -4.68 2.03 -3.13
C GLN A 48 -5.03 3.27 -3.95
N TRP A 49 -5.56 3.04 -5.15
CA TRP A 49 -6.15 4.10 -5.97
C TRP A 49 -7.67 4.06 -5.90
N SER A 50 -8.28 5.22 -5.65
CA SER A 50 -9.73 5.44 -5.62
C SER A 50 -10.12 6.53 -6.60
N CYS A 51 -11.06 6.24 -7.49
CA CYS A 51 -11.69 7.21 -8.37
C CYS A 51 -13.21 7.02 -8.36
N THR A 52 -13.93 8.13 -8.47
CA THR A 52 -15.36 8.15 -8.82
C THR A 52 -15.45 8.49 -10.30
N LEU A 53 -15.92 7.52 -11.10
CA LEU A 53 -16.22 7.66 -12.53
C LEU A 53 -17.67 8.11 -12.73
#